data_AF-A0A5M8RJF2-F1
#
_entry.id   AF-A0A5M8RJF2-F1
#
_cell.length_a   1.000
_cell.length_b   1.000
_cell.length_c   1.000
_cell.angle_alpha   90.00
_cell.angle_beta   90.00
_cell.angle_gamma   90.00
#
_symmetry.space_group_name_H-M   'P 1'
#
loop_
_entity.id
_entity.type
_entity.pdbx_description
1 polymer ?
#
loop_
_entity_poly.entity_id
_entity_poly.type
_entity_poly.pdbx_seq_one_letter_code
_entity_poly.pdbx_strand_id
1 'polypeptide(L)'
;MKALSEIKAENDVEKLVLLLKRLQQTQHTFAKNIGVSSSYMHQIINYKAPLTPSIEKKVNEYLERERAFENENLFSHYSSK
;
A
#
# COMPACT_ATOMS: atom_id res chain seq x y z
N MET A 1 6.69 6.82 -27.57
CA MET A 1 5.58 6.84 -26.61
C MET A 1 5.10 5.41 -26.45
N LYS A 2 4.91 4.94 -25.21
CA LYS A 2 4.36 3.60 -24.93
C LYS A 2 2.82 3.66 -25.06
N ALA A 3 2.18 2.58 -25.48
CA ALA A 3 0.73 2.47 -25.41
C ALA A 3 0.28 2.37 -23.93
N LEU A 4 -0.93 2.83 -23.62
CA LEU A 4 -1.46 2.77 -22.24
C LEU A 4 -1.42 1.33 -21.67
N SER A 5 -1.70 0.34 -22.51
CA SER A 5 -1.64 -1.10 -22.18
C SER A 5 -0.24 -1.60 -21.80
N GLU A 6 0.80 -0.84 -22.14
CA GLU A 6 2.19 -1.17 -21.88
C GLU A 6 2.76 -0.41 -20.66
N ILE A 7 1.99 0.53 -20.10
CA ILE A 7 2.38 1.29 -18.91
C ILE A 7 2.40 0.35 -17.70
N LYS A 8 3.57 0.27 -17.07
CA LYS A 8 3.81 -0.48 -15.83
C LYS A 8 4.45 0.48 -14.83
N ALA A 9 4.33 0.17 -13.55
CA ALA A 9 5.03 0.92 -12.52
C ALA A 9 6.55 0.86 -12.77
N GLU A 10 7.18 2.02 -12.96
CA GLU A 10 8.60 2.13 -13.27
C GLU A 10 9.46 2.25 -12.00
N ASN A 11 8.87 2.71 -10.89
CA ASN A 11 9.56 2.93 -9.62
C ASN A 11 8.69 2.58 -8.41
N ASP A 12 9.29 2.61 -7.22
CA ASP A 12 8.61 2.18 -5.99
C ASP A 12 7.50 3.14 -5.53
N VAL A 13 7.60 4.42 -5.88
CA VAL A 13 6.52 5.39 -5.61
C VAL A 13 5.30 5.07 -6.47
N GLU A 14 5.47 4.71 -7.74
CA GLU A 14 4.36 4.27 -8.60
C GLU A 14 3.73 2.98 -8.09
N LYS A 15 4.54 2.02 -7.64
CA LYS A 15 4.05 0.80 -7.00
C LYS A 15 3.21 1.12 -5.77
N LEU A 16 3.66 2.07 -4.94
CA LEU A 16 2.92 2.53 -3.76
C LEU A 16 1.59 3.18 -4.16
N VAL A 17 1.57 4.03 -5.18
CA VAL A 17 0.33 4.66 -5.67
C VAL A 17 -0.66 3.61 -6.17
N LEU A 18 -0.21 2.62 -6.94
CA LEU A 18 -1.05 1.51 -7.39
C LEU A 18 -1.57 0.67 -6.22
N LEU A 19 -0.73 0.42 -5.21
CA LEU A 19 -1.12 -0.29 -4.00
C LEU A 19 -2.27 0.43 -3.28
N LEU A 20 -2.17 1.75 -3.07
CA LEU A 20 -3.24 2.53 -2.44
C LEU A 20 -4.57 2.40 -3.18
N LYS A 21 -4.53 2.43 -4.51
CA LYS A 21 -5.72 2.25 -5.35
C LYS A 21 -6.33 0.86 -5.19
N ARG A 22 -5.50 -0.19 -5.13
CA ARG A 22 -5.96 -1.58 -4.92
C ARG A 22 -6.57 -1.79 -3.54
N LEU A 23 -5.99 -1.15 -2.52
CA LEU A 23 -6.52 -1.16 -1.15
C LEU A 23 -7.76 -0.26 -0.98
N GLN A 24 -8.11 0.55 -2.00
CA GLN A 24 -9.17 1.56 -1.92
C GLN A 24 -8.99 2.54 -0.76
N GLN A 25 -7.73 2.80 -0.37
CA GLN A 25 -7.42 3.69 0.74
C GLN A 25 -6.95 5.05 0.25
N THR A 26 -7.33 6.09 1.00
CA THR A 26 -6.76 7.42 0.80
C THR A 26 -5.32 7.44 1.31
N GLN A 27 -4.50 8.36 0.78
CA GLN A 27 -3.13 8.58 1.25
C GLN A 27 -3.09 8.84 2.76
N HIS A 28 -4.07 9.59 3.27
CA HIS A 28 -4.21 9.91 4.69
C HIS A 28 -4.51 8.67 5.53
N THR A 29 -5.49 7.86 5.11
CA THR A 29 -5.85 6.61 5.81
C THR A 29 -4.67 5.65 5.85
N PHE A 30 -4.00 5.45 4.70
CA PHE A 30 -2.86 4.55 4.64
C PHE A 30 -1.68 5.05 5.49
N ALA A 31 -1.37 6.35 5.44
CA ALA A 31 -0.33 6.95 6.27
C ALA A 31 -0.60 6.69 7.77
N LYS A 32 -1.85 6.85 8.21
CA LYS A 32 -2.27 6.51 9.57
C LYS A 32 -2.05 5.02 9.88
N ASN A 33 -2.44 4.13 8.97
CA ASN A 33 -2.33 2.67 9.16
C ASN A 33 -0.88 2.17 9.26
N ILE A 34 0.05 2.79 8.54
CA ILE A 34 1.48 2.45 8.60
C ILE A 34 2.26 3.29 9.64
N GLY A 35 1.59 4.18 10.37
CA GLY A 35 2.19 4.99 11.43
C GLY A 35 3.20 6.01 10.91
N VAL A 36 2.82 6.79 9.90
CA VAL A 36 3.61 7.93 9.37
C VAL A 36 2.74 9.16 9.22
N SER A 37 3.35 10.34 9.15
CA SER A 37 2.57 11.57 8.96
C SER A 37 2.01 11.67 7.54
N SER A 38 0.79 12.21 7.43
CA SER A 38 0.14 12.45 6.13
C SER A 38 0.96 13.41 5.25
N SER A 39 1.65 14.39 5.86
CA SER A 39 2.57 15.29 5.14
C SER A 39 3.74 14.54 4.51
N TYR A 40 4.35 13.61 5.25
CA TYR A 40 5.46 12.82 4.73
C TYR A 40 5.01 11.86 3.62
N MET A 41 3.86 11.19 3.78
CA MET A 41 3.25 10.39 2.71
C MET A 41 2.96 11.23 1.46
N HIS A 42 2.46 12.45 1.64
CA HIS A 42 2.23 13.39 0.55
C HIS A 42 3.53 13.76 -0.18
N GLN A 43 4.64 13.97 0.55
CA GLN A 43 5.95 14.23 -0.06
C GLN A 43 6.45 13.03 -0.87
N ILE A 44 6.27 11.80 -0.37
CA ILE A 44 6.65 10.57 -1.10
C ILE A 44 5.88 10.46 -2.41
N ILE A 45 4.54 10.56 -2.36
CA ILE A 45 3.68 10.35 -3.54
C ILE A 45 3.91 11.43 -4.62
N ASN A 46 4.29 12.64 -4.21
CA ASN A 46 4.65 13.71 -5.13
C ASN A 46 6.13 13.71 -5.53
N TYR A 47 6.88 12.62 -5.29
CA TYR A 47 8.30 12.48 -5.62
C TYR A 47 9.20 13.54 -4.98
N LYS A 48 8.75 14.22 -3.91
CA LYS A 48 9.52 15.21 -3.16
C LYS A 48 10.39 14.58 -2.07
N ALA A 49 10.09 13.35 -1.70
CA ALA A 49 10.88 12.54 -0.79
C ALA A 49 10.98 11.10 -1.31
N PRO A 50 12.10 10.39 -1.10
CA PRO A 50 12.22 9.01 -1.51
C PRO A 50 11.40 8.09 -0.61
N LEU A 51 10.93 6.98 -1.17
CA LEU A 51 10.46 5.84 -0.38
C LEU A 51 11.69 5.15 0.23
N THR A 52 11.89 5.30 1.54
CA THR A 52 13.05 4.71 2.21
C THR A 52 12.78 3.24 2.60
N PRO A 53 13.83 2.42 2.79
CA PRO A 53 13.68 1.03 3.24
C PRO A 53 12.90 0.90 4.57
N SER A 54 13.00 1.90 5.45
CA SER A 54 12.23 1.92 6.71
C SER A 54 10.72 2.03 6.45
N ILE A 55 10.31 2.81 5.44
CA ILE A 55 8.90 2.95 5.07
C ILE A 55 8.42 1.72 4.33
N GLU A 56 9.24 1.18 3.42
CA GLU A 56 8.95 -0.09 2.76
C GLU A 56 8.69 -1.20 3.77
N LYS A 57 9.51 -1.31 4.82
CA LYS A 57 9.29 -2.25 5.92
C LYS A 57 7.92 -2.05 6.58
N LYS A 58 7.54 -0.81 6.93
CA LYS A 58 6.23 -0.50 7.53
C LYS A 58 5.07 -0.86 6.61
N VAL A 59 5.22 -0.64 5.30
CA VAL A 59 4.24 -1.02 4.29
C VAL A 59 4.08 -2.54 4.27
N ASN A 60 5.18 -3.29 4.21
CA ASN A 60 5.15 -4.75 4.19
C ASN A 60 4.52 -5.33 5.46
N GLU A 61 4.89 -4.81 6.64
CA GLU A 61 4.29 -5.19 7.92
C GLU A 61 2.78 -4.95 7.93
N TYR A 62 2.30 -3.84 7.35
CA TYR A 62 0.87 -3.58 7.22
C TYR A 62 0.19 -4.60 6.29
N LEU A 63 0.76 -4.88 5.13
CA LEU A 63 0.20 -5.85 4.17
C LEU A 63 0.18 -7.28 4.70
N GLU A 64 1.17 -7.66 5.51
CA GLU A 64 1.17 -8.94 6.22
C GLU A 64 0.02 -9.04 7.21
N ARG A 65 -0.24 -7.97 7.98
CA ARG A 65 -1.39 -7.92 8.91
C ARG A 65 -2.73 -8.03 8.17
N GLU A 66 -2.91 -7.29 7.07
CA GLU A 66 -4.17 -7.35 6.30
C GLU A 66 -4.40 -8.75 5.73
N ARG A 67 -3.35 -9.39 5.18
CA ARG A 67 -3.45 -10.77 4.67
C ARG A 67 -3.77 -11.78 5.77
N ALA A 68 -3.17 -11.63 6.96
CA ALA A 68 -3.48 -12.49 8.09
C ALA A 68 -4.97 -12.37 8.47
N PHE A 69 -5.48 -11.14 8.56
CA PHE A 69 -6.88 -10.87 8.86
C PHE A 69 -7.84 -11.43 7.80
N GLU A 70 -7.53 -11.27 6.51
CA GLU A 70 -8.34 -11.85 5.42
C GLU A 70 -8.41 -13.38 5.51
N ASN A 71 -7.27 -14.03 5.77
CA ASN A 71 -7.20 -15.49 5.89
C ASN A 71 -8.03 -15.98 7.08
N GLU A 72 -7.89 -15.38 8.26
CA GLU A 72 -8.66 -15.76 9.46
C GLU A 72 -10.18 -15.64 9.24
N ASN A 73 -10.63 -14.57 8.58
CA ASN A 73 -12.04 -14.38 8.24
C ASN A 73 -12.55 -15.39 7.21
N LEU A 74 -11.71 -15.83 6.28
CA LEU A 74 -12.07 -16.86 5.32
C LEU A 74 -12.27 -18.21 6.03
N PHE A 75 -11.34 -18.60 6.92
CA PHE A 75 -11.43 -19.85 7.67
C PHE A 75 -12.63 -19.91 8.62
N SER A 76 -12.99 -18.79 9.26
CA SER A 76 -14.17 -18.74 10.13
C SER A 76 -15.48 -18.97 9.37
N HIS A 77 -15.55 -18.50 8.12
CA HIS A 77 -16.72 -18.66 7.25
C HIS A 77 -16.90 -20.11 6.76
N TYR A 78 -15.80 -20.84 6.52
CA TYR A 78 -15.85 -22.25 6.10
C TYR A 78 -16.04 -23.23 7.26
N SER A 79 -15.66 -22.87 8.49
CA SER A 79 -15.74 -23.76 9.66
C SER A 79 -17.11 -23.74 10.36
N SER A 80 -18.07 -22.97 9.84
CA SER A 80 -19.43 -22.83 10.39
C SER A 80 -20.50 -23.60 9.60
N LYS A 81 -20.11 -24.65 8.86
CA LYS A 81 -21.02 -25.56 8.13
C LYS A 81 -20.87 -27.00 8.60
#